data_AF-V9Z6A0-F1
#
_entry.id   AF-V9Z6A0-F1
#
_cell.length_a   1.000
_cell.length_b   1.000
_cell.length_c   1.000
_cell.angle_alpha   90.00
_cell.angle_beta   90.00
_cell.angle_gamma   90.00
#
_symmetry.space_group_name_H-M   'P 1'
#
loop_
_entity.id
_entity.type
_entity.pdbx_description
1 polymer ?
#
loop_
_entity_poly.entity_id
_entity_poly.type
_entity_poly.pdbx_seq_one_letter_code
_entity_poly.pdbx_strand_id
1 'polypeptide(L)'
;MTETTARSHPGGVALALLRMTAQDEATHHAAGGEGPPPANMTMYGTLTSALRTWQDSGTLRPNALLLIEWLATEWAGYRRQLLGQDQERFDSWLGKFGDEVSLGQRHAHPAGPTCMELLTVVAMDRSGDRPQERAARLAIPFLSYLRAGSELEDAREIALSFTLWAGADLSALMQNDADRIAGYTAARTR
;
A
#
# COMPACT_ATOMS: atom_id res chain seq x y z
N MET A 1 -7.14 -32.30 -15.60
CA MET A 1 -7.51 -30.88 -15.50
C MET A 1 -6.51 -30.23 -14.56
N THR A 2 -5.50 -29.58 -15.12
CA THR A 2 -4.54 -28.78 -14.35
C THR A 2 -5.24 -27.49 -13.97
N GLU A 3 -5.54 -27.31 -12.68
CA GLU A 3 -5.82 -25.99 -12.12
C GLU A 3 -4.59 -25.13 -12.36
N THR A 4 -4.65 -24.31 -13.39
CA THR A 4 -3.74 -23.18 -13.56
C THR A 4 -4.03 -22.23 -12.40
N THR A 5 -3.33 -22.40 -11.28
CA THR A 5 -3.27 -21.38 -10.23
C THR A 5 -2.77 -20.11 -10.90
N ALA A 6 -3.71 -19.21 -11.23
CA ALA A 6 -3.39 -17.93 -11.82
C ALA A 6 -2.39 -17.26 -10.89
N ARG A 7 -1.16 -17.03 -11.38
CA ARG A 7 -0.13 -16.34 -10.61
C ARG A 7 -0.73 -15.03 -10.10
N SER A 8 -0.78 -14.87 -8.79
CA SER A 8 -1.25 -13.64 -8.15
C SER A 8 -0.33 -12.50 -8.57
N HIS A 9 -0.79 -11.70 -9.53
CA HIS A 9 -0.05 -10.54 -10.01
C HIS A 9 0.00 -9.48 -8.90
N PRO A 10 1.17 -8.91 -8.55
CA PRO A 10 1.31 -7.98 -7.43
C PRO A 10 0.32 -6.80 -7.47
N GLY A 11 0.10 -6.21 -8.65
CA GLY A 11 -0.88 -5.12 -8.81
C GLY A 11 -2.34 -5.55 -8.55
N GLY A 12 -2.71 -6.79 -8.93
CA GLY A 12 -4.04 -7.32 -8.64
C GLY A 12 -4.24 -7.56 -7.13
N VAL A 13 -3.18 -8.02 -6.45
CA VAL A 13 -3.16 -8.15 -4.99
C VAL A 13 -3.29 -6.77 -4.33
N ALA A 14 -2.52 -5.77 -4.79
CA ALA A 14 -2.60 -4.39 -4.27
C ALA A 14 -4.02 -3.82 -4.35
N LEU A 15 -4.65 -3.90 -5.52
CA LEU A 15 -6.00 -3.37 -5.73
C LEU A 15 -7.06 -4.13 -4.92
N ALA A 16 -6.91 -5.45 -4.77
CA ALA A 16 -7.79 -6.24 -3.91
C ALA A 16 -7.68 -5.80 -2.44
N LEU A 17 -6.45 -5.59 -1.95
CA LEU A 17 -6.20 -5.11 -0.58
C LEU A 17 -6.80 -3.71 -0.36
N LEU A 18 -6.53 -2.77 -1.25
CA LEU A 18 -7.10 -1.41 -1.19
C LEU A 18 -8.63 -1.43 -1.20
N ARG A 19 -9.23 -2.26 -2.05
CA ARG A 19 -10.69 -2.42 -2.11
C ARG A 19 -11.23 -2.94 -0.78
N MET A 20 -10.68 -4.02 -0.24
CA MET A 20 -11.15 -4.60 1.02
C MET A 20 -11.08 -3.58 2.16
N THR A 21 -9.92 -2.93 2.33
CA THR A 21 -9.74 -1.97 3.42
C THR A 21 -10.62 -0.74 3.25
N ALA A 22 -10.72 -0.16 2.06
CA ALA A 22 -11.57 1.00 1.84
C ALA A 22 -13.07 0.68 2.01
N GLN A 23 -13.50 -0.53 1.64
CA GLN A 23 -14.89 -0.95 1.85
C GLN A 23 -15.21 -1.17 3.34
N ASP A 24 -14.27 -1.72 4.11
CA ASP A 24 -14.43 -1.86 5.56
C ASP A 24 -14.52 -0.48 6.24
N GLU A 25 -13.63 0.44 5.89
CA GLU A 25 -13.65 1.83 6.35
C GLU A 25 -14.99 2.51 6.01
N ALA A 26 -15.44 2.39 4.75
CA ALA A 26 -16.71 2.95 4.31
C ALA A 26 -17.91 2.37 5.08
N THR A 27 -17.93 1.05 5.28
CA THR A 27 -19.00 0.35 6.00
C THR A 27 -19.01 0.74 7.47
N HIS A 28 -17.84 0.82 8.10
CA HIS A 28 -17.69 1.21 9.50
C HIS A 28 -18.23 2.62 9.74
N HIS A 29 -17.84 3.59 8.91
CA HIS A 29 -18.31 4.97 9.03
C HIS A 29 -19.78 5.14 8.65
N ALA A 30 -20.29 4.42 7.65
CA ALA A 30 -21.72 4.44 7.31
C ALA A 30 -22.60 3.92 8.44
N ALA A 31 -22.09 3.00 9.26
CA ALA A 31 -22.76 2.51 10.47
C ALA A 31 -22.64 3.44 11.69
N GLY A 32 -22.00 4.61 11.54
CA GLY A 32 -21.77 5.56 12.63
C GLY A 32 -20.61 5.16 13.56
N GLY A 33 -19.69 4.32 13.10
CA GLY A 33 -18.50 3.94 13.85
C GLY A 33 -17.55 5.12 14.07
N GLU A 34 -17.11 5.28 15.32
CA GLU A 34 -16.02 6.18 15.69
C GLU A 34 -14.72 5.39 15.81
N GLY A 35 -13.65 5.90 15.18
CA GLY A 35 -12.32 5.27 15.19
C GLY A 35 -12.07 4.33 14.00
N PRO A 36 -10.99 3.53 14.07
CA PRO A 36 -10.63 2.59 13.00
C PRO A 36 -11.54 1.34 13.01
N PRO A 37 -11.77 0.73 11.84
CA PRO A 37 -12.55 -0.50 11.73
C PRO A 37 -11.85 -1.67 12.43
N PRO A 38 -12.62 -2.74 12.79
CA PRO A 38 -12.04 -3.95 13.33
C PRO A 38 -11.08 -4.63 12.34
N ALA A 39 -10.16 -5.44 12.86
CA ALA A 39 -9.15 -6.11 12.06
C ALA A 39 -9.78 -7.00 10.95
N ASN A 40 -9.41 -6.74 9.69
CA ASN A 40 -9.84 -7.54 8.56
C ASN A 40 -8.96 -8.79 8.38
N MET A 41 -9.42 -9.91 8.93
CA MET A 41 -8.74 -11.20 8.81
C MET A 41 -8.72 -11.75 7.38
N THR A 42 -9.70 -11.39 6.54
CA THR A 42 -9.74 -11.77 5.12
C THR A 42 -8.63 -11.08 4.34
N MET A 43 -8.46 -9.77 4.51
CA MET A 43 -7.35 -9.00 3.94
C MET A 43 -6.01 -9.59 4.38
N TYR A 44 -5.85 -9.86 5.67
CA TYR A 44 -4.63 -10.48 6.20
C TYR A 44 -4.36 -11.86 5.57
N GLY A 45 -5.39 -12.70 5.43
CA GLY A 45 -5.31 -14.01 4.78
C GLY A 45 -4.92 -13.91 3.30
N THR A 46 -5.55 -12.99 2.56
CA THR A 46 -5.25 -12.74 1.14
C THR A 46 -3.80 -12.32 0.94
N LEU A 47 -3.31 -11.34 1.72
CA LEU A 47 -1.92 -10.90 1.64
C LEU A 47 -0.96 -12.04 2.00
N THR A 48 -1.22 -12.74 3.10
CA THR A 48 -0.35 -13.85 3.56
C THR A 48 -0.27 -14.96 2.51
N SER A 49 -1.39 -15.30 1.88
CA SER A 49 -1.45 -16.32 0.83
C SER A 49 -0.64 -15.92 -0.41
N ALA A 50 -0.76 -14.66 -0.86
CA ALA A 50 0.02 -14.14 -1.98
C ALA A 50 1.53 -14.17 -1.68
N LEU A 51 1.94 -13.69 -0.51
CA LEU A 51 3.36 -13.68 -0.11
C LEU A 51 3.93 -15.10 0.00
N ARG A 52 3.19 -16.06 0.55
CA ARG A 52 3.61 -17.47 0.59
C ARG A 52 3.77 -18.05 -0.80
N THR A 53 2.82 -17.80 -1.70
CA THR A 53 2.91 -18.23 -3.10
C THR A 53 4.17 -17.69 -3.79
N TRP A 54 4.52 -16.43 -3.54
CA TRP A 54 5.76 -15.85 -4.07
C TRP A 54 7.01 -16.39 -3.39
N GLN A 55 6.96 -16.70 -2.10
CA GLN A 55 8.06 -17.36 -1.38
C GLN A 55 8.34 -18.76 -1.93
N ASP A 56 7.30 -19.59 -2.07
CA ASP A 56 7.41 -20.96 -2.57
C ASP A 56 7.91 -21.02 -4.02
N SER A 57 7.68 -19.97 -4.80
CA SER A 57 8.18 -19.82 -6.17
C SER A 57 9.53 -19.11 -6.27
N GLY A 58 10.16 -18.72 -5.16
CA GLY A 58 11.45 -18.02 -5.15
C GLY A 58 11.40 -16.58 -5.67
N THR A 59 10.20 -15.97 -5.72
CA THR A 59 9.94 -14.63 -6.27
C THR A 59 9.44 -13.62 -5.23
N LEU A 60 9.52 -13.94 -3.94
CA LEU A 60 9.02 -13.10 -2.84
C LEU A 60 9.53 -11.66 -2.94
N ARG A 61 10.85 -11.46 -2.98
CA ARG A 61 11.46 -10.11 -2.97
C ARG A 61 10.98 -9.23 -4.13
N PRO A 62 11.11 -9.63 -5.41
CA PRO A 62 10.65 -8.78 -6.51
C PRO A 62 9.13 -8.57 -6.51
N ASN A 63 8.32 -9.60 -6.19
CA ASN A 63 6.87 -9.44 -6.19
C ASN A 63 6.35 -8.60 -5.02
N ALA A 64 6.96 -8.71 -3.83
CA ALA A 64 6.62 -7.87 -2.69
C ALA A 64 7.00 -6.41 -2.94
N LEU A 65 8.17 -6.15 -3.57
CA LEU A 65 8.54 -4.79 -3.96
C LEU A 65 7.53 -4.18 -4.94
N LEU A 66 7.11 -4.94 -5.96
CA LEU A 66 6.09 -4.50 -6.90
C LEU A 66 4.74 -4.25 -6.21
N LEU A 67 4.32 -5.13 -5.29
CA LEU A 67 3.11 -4.94 -4.50
C LEU A 67 3.16 -3.60 -3.74
N ILE A 68 4.27 -3.32 -3.09
CA ILE A 68 4.46 -2.11 -2.29
C ILE A 68 4.48 -0.87 -3.19
N GLU A 69 5.16 -0.93 -4.34
CA GLU A 69 5.16 0.14 -5.32
C GLU A 69 3.74 0.46 -5.81
N TRP A 70 2.94 -0.56 -6.12
CA TRP A 70 1.54 -0.40 -6.51
C TRP A 70 0.72 0.28 -5.41
N LEU A 71 0.83 -0.21 -4.16
CA LEU A 71 0.12 0.37 -3.02
C LEU A 71 0.52 1.85 -2.79
N ALA A 72 1.81 2.16 -2.81
CA ALA A 72 2.32 3.52 -2.63
C ALA A 72 1.89 4.44 -3.78
N THR A 73 1.86 3.94 -5.02
CA THR A 73 1.46 4.70 -6.22
C THR A 73 -0.02 5.07 -6.14
N GLU A 74 -0.85 4.09 -5.83
CA GLU A 74 -2.29 4.28 -5.63
C GLU A 74 -2.56 5.30 -4.53
N TRP A 75 -1.86 5.16 -3.41
CA TRP A 75 -2.03 6.06 -2.29
C TRP A 75 -1.62 7.50 -2.58
N ALA A 76 -0.44 7.69 -3.17
CA ALA A 76 0.01 9.01 -3.62
C ALA A 76 -1.00 9.62 -4.61
N GLY A 77 -1.55 8.81 -5.53
CA GLY A 77 -2.61 9.21 -6.45
C GLY A 77 -3.87 9.70 -5.73
N TYR A 78 -4.37 8.94 -4.75
CA TYR A 78 -5.54 9.35 -3.94
C TYR A 78 -5.31 10.66 -3.22
N ARG A 79 -4.14 10.80 -2.58
CA ARG A 79 -3.78 11.99 -1.82
C ARG A 79 -3.65 13.22 -2.71
N ARG A 80 -3.05 13.08 -3.89
CA ARG A 80 -3.04 14.15 -4.90
C ARG A 80 -4.46 14.55 -5.31
N GLN A 81 -5.35 13.59 -5.52
CA GLN A 81 -6.74 13.89 -5.86
C GLN A 81 -7.49 14.61 -4.73
N LEU A 82 -7.34 14.16 -3.47
CA LEU A 82 -7.91 14.81 -2.29
C LEU A 82 -7.44 16.27 -2.14
N LEU A 83 -6.19 16.53 -2.50
CA LEU A 83 -5.58 17.86 -2.41
C LEU A 83 -5.79 18.73 -3.66
N GLY A 84 -6.55 18.25 -4.64
CA GLY A 84 -6.89 19.00 -5.85
C GLY A 84 -5.76 19.09 -6.88
N GLN A 85 -4.84 18.12 -6.89
CA GLN A 85 -3.63 18.07 -7.74
C GLN A 85 -2.63 19.22 -7.46
N ASP A 86 -2.74 19.86 -6.30
CA ASP A 86 -1.83 20.91 -5.86
C ASP A 86 -0.54 20.30 -5.30
N GLN A 87 0.58 20.55 -5.98
CA GLN A 87 1.89 20.01 -5.63
C GLN A 87 2.40 20.56 -4.29
N GLU A 88 2.24 21.85 -4.01
CA GLU A 88 2.72 22.44 -2.75
C GLU A 88 1.95 21.88 -1.55
N ARG A 89 0.63 21.72 -1.71
CA ARG A 89 -0.20 21.09 -0.67
C ARG A 89 0.15 19.62 -0.48
N PHE A 90 0.45 18.90 -1.56
CA PHE A 90 0.88 17.51 -1.48
C PHE A 90 2.24 17.35 -0.80
N ASP A 91 3.21 18.21 -1.12
CA ASP A 91 4.53 18.20 -0.46
C ASP A 91 4.41 18.58 1.02
N SER A 92 3.58 19.58 1.35
CA SER A 92 3.29 19.94 2.74
C SER A 92 2.63 18.79 3.51
N TRP A 93 1.68 18.07 2.88
CA TRP A 93 1.07 16.88 3.46
C TRP A 93 2.09 15.77 3.68
N LEU A 94 2.93 15.47 2.68
CA LEU A 94 3.91 14.40 2.77
C LEU A 94 4.90 14.65 3.92
N GLY A 95 5.35 15.90 4.10
CA GLY A 95 6.18 16.31 5.23
C GLY A 95 5.49 16.11 6.57
N LYS A 96 4.27 16.66 6.74
CA LYS A 96 3.50 16.52 7.98
C LYS A 96 3.20 15.06 8.33
N PHE A 97 2.84 14.26 7.34
CA PHE A 97 2.57 12.84 7.54
C PHE A 97 3.83 12.09 7.98
N GLY A 98 5.00 12.44 7.41
CA GLY A 98 6.29 11.92 7.89
C GLY A 98 6.59 12.30 9.35
N ASP A 99 6.28 13.53 9.75
CA ASP A 99 6.41 13.97 11.14
C ASP A 99 5.46 13.19 12.06
N GLU A 100 4.21 12.97 11.65
CA GLU A 100 3.22 12.17 12.39
C GLU A 100 3.68 10.72 12.57
N VAL A 101 4.19 10.08 11.52
CA VAL A 101 4.76 8.72 11.59
C VAL A 101 5.93 8.69 12.57
N SER A 102 6.82 9.69 12.51
CA SER A 102 7.99 9.79 13.40
C SER A 102 7.59 9.99 14.87
N LEU A 103 6.58 10.84 15.13
CA LEU A 103 6.06 11.09 16.48
C LEU A 103 5.27 9.90 17.05
N GLY A 104 4.54 9.18 16.20
CA GLY A 104 3.75 8.02 16.57
C GLY A 104 4.61 6.78 16.87
N GLN A 105 5.84 6.74 16.37
CA GLN A 105 6.74 5.62 16.54
C GLN A 105 7.31 5.55 17.97
N ARG A 106 6.78 4.62 18.78
CA ARG A 106 7.18 4.45 20.19
C ARG A 106 8.38 3.54 20.43
N HIS A 107 8.89 2.89 19.38
CA HIS A 107 10.00 1.94 19.45
C HIS A 107 10.83 1.98 18.16
N ALA A 108 12.09 1.57 18.22
CA ALA A 108 13.08 1.69 17.12
C ALA A 108 12.80 0.81 15.89
N HIS A 109 11.55 0.37 15.66
CA HIS A 109 11.19 -0.51 14.56
C HIS A 109 11.07 0.27 13.23
N PRO A 110 11.84 -0.08 12.19
CA PRO A 110 11.99 0.78 11.02
C PRO A 110 10.81 0.75 10.03
N ALA A 111 9.69 0.09 10.34
CA ALA A 111 8.57 -0.10 9.40
C ALA A 111 8.00 1.22 8.87
N GLY A 112 7.57 2.10 9.78
CA GLY A 112 7.04 3.42 9.43
C GLY A 112 8.03 4.26 8.61
N PRO A 113 9.28 4.45 9.07
CA PRO A 113 10.31 5.16 8.32
C PRO A 113 10.59 4.56 6.94
N THR A 114 10.61 3.23 6.83
CA THR A 114 10.79 2.53 5.54
C THR A 114 9.63 2.81 4.59
N CYS A 115 8.38 2.74 5.08
CA CYS A 115 7.21 3.11 4.28
C CYS A 115 7.27 4.57 3.83
N MET A 116 7.72 5.49 4.69
CA MET A 116 7.88 6.91 4.33
C MET A 116 8.93 7.13 3.25
N GLU A 117 10.07 6.44 3.33
CA GLU A 117 11.11 6.52 2.31
C GLU A 117 10.60 5.99 0.96
N LEU A 118 9.92 4.84 0.96
CA LEU A 118 9.31 4.24 -0.23
C LEU A 118 8.22 5.14 -0.83
N LEU A 119 7.33 5.68 0.01
CA LEU A 119 6.30 6.63 -0.43
C LEU A 119 6.94 7.87 -1.05
N THR A 120 8.00 8.41 -0.45
CA THR A 120 8.70 9.60 -0.95
C THR A 120 9.30 9.34 -2.33
N VAL A 121 9.88 8.16 -2.57
CA VAL A 121 10.39 7.77 -3.89
C VAL A 121 9.28 7.73 -4.94
N VAL A 122 8.09 7.20 -4.59
CA VAL A 122 6.94 7.17 -5.49
C VAL A 122 6.31 8.55 -5.70
N ALA A 123 6.22 9.34 -4.64
CA ALA A 123 5.59 10.65 -4.59
C ALA A 123 6.40 11.70 -5.37
N MET A 124 7.73 11.62 -5.30
CA MET A 124 8.67 12.43 -6.05
C MET A 124 8.91 11.82 -7.43
N ASP A 125 7.93 11.98 -8.33
CA ASP A 125 8.15 11.72 -9.75
C ASP A 125 9.09 12.78 -10.32
N ARG A 126 10.38 12.45 -10.34
CA ARG A 126 11.42 13.33 -10.88
C ARG A 126 11.38 13.17 -12.39
N SER A 127 10.80 14.16 -13.06
CA SER A 127 10.79 14.27 -14.51
C SER A 127 12.22 14.07 -15.06
N GLY A 128 12.46 12.90 -15.66
CA GLY A 128 13.76 12.51 -16.22
C GLY A 128 14.44 11.29 -15.58
N ASP A 129 13.95 10.78 -14.44
CA ASP A 129 14.48 9.54 -13.84
C ASP A 129 14.26 8.35 -14.80
N ARG A 130 15.29 7.54 -15.02
CA ARG A 130 15.14 6.30 -15.79
C ARG A 130 14.37 5.27 -14.95
N PRO A 131 13.57 4.38 -15.56
CA PRO A 131 12.84 3.34 -14.82
C PRO A 131 13.72 2.51 -13.89
N GLN A 132 14.97 2.24 -14.28
CA GLN A 132 15.94 1.49 -13.49
C GLN A 132 16.42 2.26 -12.25
N GLU A 133 16.55 3.58 -12.35
CA GLU A 133 16.97 4.44 -11.23
C GLU A 133 15.86 4.51 -10.17
N ARG A 134 14.61 4.67 -10.61
CA ARG A 134 13.44 4.60 -9.73
C ARG A 134 13.33 3.22 -9.06
N ALA A 135 13.48 2.15 -9.82
CA ALA A 135 13.47 0.79 -9.28
C ALA A 135 14.57 0.58 -8.23
N ALA A 136 15.79 1.09 -8.46
CA ALA A 136 16.87 1.02 -7.49
C ALA A 136 16.56 1.81 -6.21
N ARG A 137 16.00 3.02 -6.33
CA ARG A 137 15.61 3.86 -5.20
C ARG A 137 14.50 3.23 -4.34
N LEU A 138 13.62 2.43 -4.94
CA LEU A 138 12.64 1.63 -4.19
C LEU A 138 13.27 0.39 -3.57
N ALA A 139 14.12 -0.30 -4.33
CA ALA A 139 14.72 -1.57 -3.91
C ALA A 139 15.66 -1.41 -2.71
N ILE A 140 16.45 -0.33 -2.64
CA ILE A 140 17.43 -0.11 -1.57
C ILE A 140 16.77 -0.11 -0.17
N PRO A 141 15.81 0.77 0.14
CA PRO A 141 15.19 0.78 1.46
C PRO A 141 14.39 -0.49 1.73
N PHE A 142 13.67 -1.01 0.73
CA PHE A 142 12.90 -2.24 0.90
C PHE A 142 13.77 -3.46 1.24
N LEU A 143 14.83 -3.70 0.47
CA LEU A 143 15.72 -4.85 0.70
C LEU A 143 16.54 -4.70 1.97
N SER A 144 16.87 -3.48 2.38
CA SER A 144 17.57 -3.21 3.65
C SER A 144 16.69 -3.48 4.86
N TYR A 145 15.36 -3.36 4.70
CA TYR A 145 14.39 -3.67 5.74
C TYR A 145 14.17 -5.17 5.94
N LEU A 146 14.23 -5.97 4.87
CA LEU A 146 13.99 -7.41 4.94
C LEU A 146 15.10 -8.16 5.69
N ARG A 147 14.76 -8.72 6.85
CA ARG A 147 15.68 -9.56 7.65
C ARG A 147 15.73 -10.97 7.09
N ALA A 148 16.94 -11.52 6.99
CA ALA A 148 17.13 -12.90 6.56
C ALA A 148 16.38 -13.87 7.47
N GLY A 149 15.51 -14.71 6.90
CA GLY A 149 14.67 -15.65 7.63
C GLY A 149 13.30 -15.09 8.05
N SER A 150 13.08 -13.78 7.93
CA SER A 150 11.83 -13.09 8.26
C SER A 150 11.25 -12.31 7.08
N GLU A 151 11.74 -12.53 5.85
CA GLU A 151 11.37 -11.70 4.70
C GLU A 151 9.86 -11.68 4.42
N LEU A 152 9.16 -12.78 4.70
CA LEU A 152 7.71 -12.84 4.52
C LEU A 152 6.96 -11.97 5.54
N GLU A 153 7.39 -12.00 6.80
CA GLU A 153 6.82 -11.18 7.87
C GLU A 153 7.07 -9.70 7.61
N ASP A 154 8.31 -9.36 7.26
CA ASP A 154 8.72 -7.99 6.99
C ASP A 154 8.00 -7.41 5.75
N ALA A 155 7.90 -8.19 4.67
CA ALA A 155 7.13 -7.79 3.49
C ALA A 155 5.64 -7.58 3.81
N ARG A 156 5.07 -8.43 4.66
CA ARG A 156 3.67 -8.33 5.09
C ARG A 156 3.43 -7.06 5.89
N GLU A 157 4.33 -6.73 6.81
CA GLU A 157 4.21 -5.55 7.65
C GLU A 157 4.22 -4.25 6.83
N ILE A 158 5.16 -4.12 5.88
CA ILE A 158 5.21 -2.96 4.98
C ILE A 158 3.93 -2.89 4.13
N ALA A 159 3.52 -4.00 3.52
CA ALA A 159 2.32 -4.04 2.68
C ALA A 159 1.04 -3.72 3.48
N LEU A 160 0.90 -4.22 4.70
CA LEU A 160 -0.24 -3.90 5.58
C LEU A 160 -0.25 -2.43 5.96
N SER A 161 0.91 -1.86 6.29
CA SER A 161 1.02 -0.43 6.64
C SER A 161 0.50 0.45 5.51
N PHE A 162 0.99 0.22 4.29
CA PHE A 162 0.49 0.93 3.11
C PHE A 162 -1.00 0.69 2.84
N THR A 163 -1.45 -0.56 2.95
CA THR A 163 -2.86 -0.93 2.71
C THR A 163 -3.80 -0.19 3.65
N LEU A 164 -3.47 -0.13 4.95
CA LEU A 164 -4.28 0.53 5.96
C LEU A 164 -4.35 2.04 5.73
N TRP A 165 -3.21 2.68 5.50
CA TRP A 165 -3.19 4.12 5.24
C TRP A 165 -3.91 4.51 3.95
N ALA A 166 -3.67 3.76 2.87
CA ALA A 166 -4.26 4.03 1.57
C ALA A 166 -5.76 3.72 1.51
N GLY A 167 -6.21 2.66 2.19
CA GLY A 167 -7.62 2.28 2.24
C GLY A 167 -8.49 3.34 2.93
N ALA A 168 -8.03 3.87 4.06
CA ALA A 168 -8.71 4.95 4.78
C ALA A 168 -8.87 6.20 3.89
N ASP A 169 -7.81 6.60 3.20
CA ASP A 169 -7.85 7.78 2.32
C ASP A 169 -8.70 7.59 1.07
N LEU A 170 -8.67 6.38 0.49
CA LEU A 170 -9.57 6.03 -0.61
C LEU A 170 -11.04 6.12 -0.17
N SER A 171 -11.38 5.58 1.01
CA SER A 171 -12.75 5.66 1.55
C SER A 171 -13.18 7.12 1.69
N ALA A 172 -12.33 7.96 2.29
CA ALA A 172 -12.60 9.39 2.46
C ALA A 172 -12.78 10.12 1.12
N LEU A 173 -11.90 9.87 0.13
CA LEU A 173 -11.98 10.48 -1.20
C LEU A 173 -13.27 10.10 -1.94
N MET A 174 -13.76 8.88 -1.73
CA MET A 174 -15.01 8.39 -2.31
C MET A 174 -16.24 8.69 -1.44
N GLN A 175 -16.11 9.50 -0.37
CA GLN A 175 -17.18 9.87 0.56
C GLN A 175 -17.89 8.64 1.19
N ASN A 176 -17.12 7.58 1.47
CA ASN A 176 -17.63 6.30 2.02
C ASN A 176 -18.65 5.58 1.11
N ASP A 177 -18.55 5.77 -0.21
CA ASP A 177 -19.40 5.09 -1.21
C ASP A 177 -18.77 3.75 -1.68
N ALA A 178 -19.30 2.64 -1.18
CA ALA A 178 -18.81 1.29 -1.46
C ALA A 178 -18.91 0.89 -2.95
N ASP A 179 -19.95 1.36 -3.65
CA ASP A 179 -20.14 1.08 -5.07
C ASP A 179 -19.13 1.85 -5.91
N ARG A 180 -18.87 3.10 -5.53
CA ARG A 180 -17.84 3.93 -6.19
C ARG A 180 -16.43 3.37 -5.98
N ILE A 181 -16.12 2.86 -4.78
CA ILE A 181 -14.85 2.16 -4.49
C ILE A 181 -14.72 0.90 -5.35
N ALA A 182 -15.78 0.10 -5.46
CA ALA A 182 -15.79 -1.10 -6.29
C ALA A 182 -15.59 -0.77 -7.78
N GLY A 183 -16.28 0.26 -8.29
CA GLY A 183 -16.12 0.72 -9.67
C GLY A 183 -14.72 1.24 -9.98
N TYR A 184 -14.14 2.02 -9.07
CA TYR A 184 -12.79 2.57 -9.21
C TYR A 184 -11.73 1.47 -9.26
N THR A 185 -11.75 0.55 -8.30
CA THR A 185 -10.75 -0.54 -8.22
C THR A 185 -10.90 -1.51 -9.38
N ALA A 186 -12.12 -1.78 -9.86
CA ALA A 186 -12.35 -2.60 -11.04
C ALA A 186 -11.79 -1.99 -12.33
N ALA A 187 -11.82 -0.66 -12.47
CA ALA A 187 -11.27 0.04 -13.64
C ALA A 187 -9.73 -0.04 -13.73
N ARG A 188 -9.05 -0.30 -12.60
CA ARG A 188 -7.59 -0.39 -12.48
C ARG A 188 -7.03 -1.79 -12.71
N THR A 189 -7.89 -2.81 -12.73
CA THR A 189 -7.51 -4.23 -12.87
C THR A 189 -7.72 -4.78 -14.29
N ARG A 190 -8.23 -3.97 -15.22
CA ARG A 190 -8.46 -4.34 -16.64
C ARG A 190 -7.26 -3.99 -17.50
#